data_AF-A0A919PAT7-F1
#
_entry.id   AF-A0A919PAT7-F1
#
_cell.length_a   1.000
_cell.length_b   1.000
_cell.length_c   1.000
_cell.angle_alpha   90.00
_cell.angle_beta   90.00
_cell.angle_gamma   90.00
#
_symmetry.space_group_name_H-M   'P 1'
#
loop_
_entity.id
_entity.type
_entity.pdbx_description
1 polymer ?
#
loop_
_entity_poly.entity_id
_entity_poly.type
_entity_poly.pdbx_seq_one_letter_code
_entity_poly.pdbx_strand_id
1 'polypeptide(L)'
;MTDAPDTPTPLLGITAGNPGFDRQLRAQLTVLRDRSAGTELGSVLDDVLAGRRSLRDAARTTAFAGAVEPAVAESTAAWARMTSEQRSELAAEGEREMQAPPSDLER
;
A
#
# COMPACT_ATOMS: atom_id res chain seq x y z
N MET A 1 14.07 -34.47 4.89
CA MET A 1 14.66 -33.28 4.26
C MET A 1 13.73 -32.88 3.14
N THR A 2 12.72 -32.06 3.47
CA THR A 2 11.83 -31.47 2.45
C THR A 2 11.69 -30.02 2.84
N ASP A 3 12.35 -29.19 2.06
CA ASP A 3 12.38 -27.74 2.13
C ASP A 3 10.96 -27.21 1.90
N ALA A 4 10.40 -26.48 2.85
CA ALA A 4 9.11 -25.83 2.69
C ALA A 4 9.31 -24.59 1.79
N PRO A 5 8.38 -24.29 0.87
CA PRO A 5 8.60 -23.24 -0.12
C PRO A 5 8.80 -21.88 0.56
N ASP A 6 9.74 -21.11 0.02
CA ASP A 6 10.07 -19.71 0.34
C ASP A 6 8.84 -18.93 0.82
N THR A 7 8.65 -18.88 2.13
CA THR A 7 7.67 -17.96 2.70
C THR A 7 8.35 -16.59 2.62
N PRO A 8 7.86 -15.65 1.80
CA PRO A 8 8.49 -14.35 1.68
C PRO A 8 8.56 -13.74 3.08
N THR A 9 9.74 -13.31 3.50
CA THR A 9 9.90 -12.60 4.77
C THR A 9 8.85 -11.49 4.83
N PRO A 10 8.07 -11.38 5.93
CA PRO A 10 7.05 -10.35 6.05
C PRO A 10 7.73 -9.01 5.84
N LEU A 11 7.46 -8.39 4.69
CA LEU A 11 8.16 -7.17 4.31
C LEU A 11 7.99 -6.13 5.41
N LEU A 12 6.80 -6.15 6.04
CA LEU A 12 6.27 -5.11 6.88
C LEU A 12 5.50 -5.79 8.00
N GLY A 13 6.00 -5.76 9.24
CA GLY A 13 5.26 -6.22 10.43
C GLY A 13 3.93 -5.48 10.69
N ILE A 14 3.42 -4.74 9.71
CA ILE A 14 2.16 -4.01 9.63
C ILE A 14 1.00 -4.95 9.30
N THR A 15 1.24 -6.06 8.59
CA THR A 15 0.20 -7.04 8.20
C THR A 15 -0.04 -8.14 9.24
N ALA A 16 0.61 -8.04 10.41
CA ALA A 16 0.56 -9.02 11.50
C ALA A 16 0.85 -10.47 11.05
N GLY A 17 1.66 -10.63 10.00
CA GLY A 17 2.04 -11.95 9.46
C GLY A 17 0.95 -12.62 8.62
N ASN A 18 -0.08 -11.88 8.17
CA ASN A 18 -1.04 -12.40 7.19
C ASN A 18 -0.42 -12.40 5.78
N PRO A 19 -0.12 -13.58 5.18
CA PRO A 19 0.58 -13.66 3.91
C PRO A 19 -0.25 -13.18 2.72
N GLY A 20 -1.59 -13.17 2.83
CA GLY A 20 -2.46 -12.58 1.80
C GLY A 20 -2.34 -11.06 1.77
N PHE A 21 -2.34 -10.43 2.94
CA PHE A 21 -2.17 -8.97 3.06
C PHE A 21 -0.75 -8.54 2.67
N ASP A 22 0.27 -9.33 2.99
CA ASP A 22 1.65 -9.05 2.54
C ASP A 22 1.76 -9.03 1.02
N ARG A 23 1.14 -10.00 0.33
CA ARG A 23 1.13 -10.03 -1.14
C ARG A 23 0.41 -8.82 -1.73
N GLN A 24 -0.77 -8.49 -1.20
CA GLN A 24 -1.54 -7.33 -1.67
C GLN A 24 -0.77 -6.02 -1.45
N LEU A 25 -0.18 -5.85 -0.27
CA LEU A 25 0.60 -4.66 0.07
C LEU A 25 1.85 -4.55 -0.83
N ARG A 26 2.53 -5.66 -1.11
CA ARG A 26 3.67 -5.68 -2.04
C ARG A 26 3.26 -5.29 -3.47
N ALA A 27 2.10 -5.75 -3.93
CA ALA A 27 1.56 -5.38 -5.25
C ALA A 27 1.28 -3.87 -5.32
N GLN A 28 0.63 -3.31 -4.30
CA GLN A 28 0.34 -1.88 -4.25
C GLN A 28 1.61 -1.01 -4.18
N LEU A 29 2.60 -1.42 -3.38
CA LEU A 29 3.89 -0.72 -3.30
C LEU A 29 4.68 -0.79 -4.62
N THR A 30 4.54 -1.90 -5.38
CA THR A 30 5.14 -2.02 -6.72
C THR A 30 4.55 -1.00 -7.69
N VAL A 31 3.22 -0.88 -7.73
CA VAL A 31 2.54 0.13 -8.56
C VAL A 31 2.97 1.55 -8.19
N LEU A 32 3.07 1.84 -6.89
CA LEU A 32 3.51 3.15 -6.42
C LEU A 32 4.97 3.43 -6.79
N ARG A 33 5.85 2.43 -6.72
CA ARG A 33 7.25 2.53 -7.14
C ARG A 33 7.35 2.83 -8.62
N ASP A 34 6.61 2.11 -9.45
CA ASP A 34 6.61 2.31 -10.91
C ASP A 34 6.15 3.72 -11.28
N ARG A 35 5.09 4.23 -10.62
CA ARG A 35 4.62 5.62 -10.80
C ARG A 35 5.61 6.67 -10.31
N SER A 36 6.50 6.30 -9.39
CA SER A 36 7.49 7.19 -8.77
C SER A 36 8.90 6.96 -9.32
N ALA A 37 9.04 6.27 -10.46
CA ALA A 37 10.34 5.94 -11.03
C ALA A 37 11.20 7.19 -11.28
N GLY A 38 12.49 7.13 -10.91
CA GLY A 38 13.43 8.24 -11.04
C GLY A 38 13.31 9.33 -9.97
N THR A 39 12.37 9.20 -9.02
CA THR A 39 12.25 10.09 -7.86
C THR A 39 12.88 9.47 -6.62
N GLU A 40 13.15 10.30 -5.60
CA GLU A 40 13.64 9.82 -4.30
C GLU A 40 12.66 8.84 -3.65
N LEU A 41 11.34 9.07 -3.77
CA LEU A 41 10.32 8.14 -3.29
C LEU A 41 10.43 6.78 -3.99
N GLY A 42 10.66 6.77 -5.30
CA GLY A 42 10.86 5.53 -6.07
C GLY A 42 12.01 4.70 -5.53
N SER A 43 13.16 5.33 -5.25
CA SER A 43 14.32 4.65 -4.65
C SER A 43 14.04 4.12 -3.24
N VAL A 44 13.31 4.88 -2.42
CA VAL A 44 12.90 4.43 -1.08
C VAL A 44 11.97 3.22 -1.16
N LEU A 45 11.02 3.21 -2.10
CA LEU A 45 10.11 2.09 -2.30
C LEU A 45 10.82 0.86 -2.86
N ASP A 46 11.83 1.04 -3.72
CA ASP A 46 12.70 -0.05 -4.18
C ASP A 46 13.46 -0.70 -3.02
N ASP A 47 14.00 0.09 -2.10
CA ASP A 47 14.66 -0.43 -0.89
C ASP A 47 13.68 -1.21 0.00
N VAL A 48 12.43 -0.76 0.10
CA VAL A 48 11.37 -1.48 0.84
C VAL A 48 11.04 -2.80 0.15
N LEU A 49 10.76 -2.79 -1.16
CA LEU A 49 10.41 -3.99 -1.92
C LEU A 49 11.56 -5.01 -1.95
N ALA A 50 12.80 -4.55 -1.92
CA ALA A 50 13.98 -5.40 -1.84
C ALA A 50 14.29 -5.90 -0.41
N GLY A 51 13.53 -5.48 0.60
CA GLY A 51 13.74 -5.86 2.01
C GLY A 51 14.98 -5.21 2.65
N ARG A 52 15.58 -4.21 2.00
CA ARG A 52 16.71 -3.44 2.56
C ARG A 52 16.26 -2.41 3.60
N ARG A 53 14.97 -2.07 3.60
CA ARG A 53 14.35 -1.09 4.50
C ARG A 53 12.93 -1.52 4.86
N SER A 54 12.45 -1.18 6.05
CA SER A 54 11.03 -1.35 6.40
C SER A 54 10.18 -0.17 5.88
N LEU A 55 8.90 -0.38 5.56
CA LEU A 55 7.97 0.73 5.22
C LEU A 55 7.83 1.70 6.39
N ARG A 56 7.98 1.23 7.64
CA ARG A 56 7.96 2.10 8.82
C ARG A 56 9.11 3.11 8.80
N ASP A 57 10.29 2.68 8.34
CA ASP A 57 11.43 3.57 8.18
C ASP A 57 11.29 4.46 6.95
N ALA A 58 10.74 3.93 5.86
CA ALA A 58 10.39 4.73 4.68
C ALA A 58 9.40 5.86 5.02
N ALA A 59 8.38 5.58 5.84
CA ALA A 59 7.38 6.56 6.26
C ALA A 59 7.95 7.72 7.10
N ARG A 60 9.15 7.56 7.67
CA ARG A 60 9.86 8.61 8.42
C ARG A 60 10.75 9.48 7.56
N THR A 61 10.85 9.21 6.25
CA THR A 61 11.68 10.00 5.33
C THR A 61 10.97 11.27 4.88
N THR A 62 11.74 12.32 4.62
CA THR A 62 11.23 13.56 4.01
C THR A 62 10.70 13.33 2.60
N ALA A 63 11.27 12.39 1.85
CA ALA A 63 10.78 11.97 0.54
C ALA A 63 9.35 11.41 0.60
N PHE A 64 9.07 10.57 1.60
CA PHE A 64 7.73 10.06 1.84
C PHE A 64 6.78 11.18 2.26
N ALA A 65 7.17 12.01 3.22
CA ALA A 65 6.35 13.14 3.66
C ALA A 65 5.99 14.07 2.49
N GLY A 66 6.97 14.50 1.70
CA GLY A 66 6.74 15.42 0.58
C GLY A 66 5.85 14.85 -0.53
N ALA A 67 5.86 13.53 -0.74
CA ALA A 67 5.00 12.88 -1.72
C ALA A 67 3.60 12.57 -1.18
N VAL A 68 3.48 12.27 0.12
CA VAL A 68 2.23 11.84 0.75
C VAL A 68 1.41 13.01 1.28
N GLU A 69 2.04 14.08 1.76
CA GLU A 69 1.35 15.27 2.28
C GLU A 69 0.32 15.86 1.32
N PRO A 70 0.62 16.08 0.02
CA PRO A 70 -0.37 16.60 -0.93
C PRO A 70 -1.57 15.66 -1.09
N ALA A 71 -1.32 14.36 -1.21
CA ALA A 71 -2.36 13.35 -1.38
C ALA A 71 -3.24 13.20 -0.13
N VAL A 72 -2.65 13.30 1.06
CA VAL A 72 -3.39 13.28 2.34
C VAL A 72 -4.23 14.54 2.48
N ALA A 73 -3.69 15.71 2.12
CA ALA A 73 -4.44 16.96 2.18
C ALA A 73 -5.66 16.93 1.24
N GLU A 74 -5.47 16.44 0.01
CA GLU A 74 -6.57 16.26 -0.95
C GLU A 74 -7.62 15.26 -0.44
N SER A 75 -7.18 14.10 0.04
CA SER A 75 -8.07 13.06 0.58
C SER A 75 -8.85 13.57 1.78
N THR A 76 -8.21 14.31 2.69
CA THR A 76 -8.86 14.91 3.87
C THR A 76 -9.90 15.95 3.45
N ALA A 77 -9.59 16.78 2.46
CA ALA A 77 -10.53 17.76 1.94
C ALA A 77 -11.72 17.09 1.22
N ALA A 78 -11.49 16.01 0.48
CA ALA A 78 -12.55 15.22 -0.13
C ALA A 78 -13.45 14.58 0.94
N TRP A 79 -12.86 13.95 1.95
CA TRP A 79 -13.58 13.33 3.07
C TRP A 79 -14.42 14.33 3.86
N ALA A 80 -13.88 15.53 4.13
CA ALA A 80 -14.60 16.58 4.85
C ALA A 80 -15.84 17.10 4.08
N ARG A 81 -15.86 16.97 2.75
CA ARG A 81 -17.00 17.35 1.90
C ARG A 81 -18.06 16.26 1.77
N MET A 82 -17.76 15.02 2.19
CA MET A 82 -18.70 13.90 2.09
C MET A 82 -19.77 13.95 3.20
N THR A 83 -21.01 13.69 2.81
CA THR A 83 -22.10 13.43 3.75
C THR A 83 -21.87 12.11 4.51
N SER A 84 -22.66 11.86 5.55
CA SER A 84 -22.63 10.56 6.24
C SER A 84 -23.02 9.39 5.34
N GLU A 85 -23.97 9.62 4.43
CA GLU A 85 -24.44 8.63 3.46
C GLU A 85 -23.34 8.28 2.45
N GLN A 86 -22.69 9.29 1.86
CA GLN A 86 -21.56 9.10 0.94
C GLN A 86 -20.40 8.36 1.59
N ARG A 87 -20.11 8.63 2.88
CA ARG A 87 -19.10 7.88 3.64
C ARG A 87 -19.49 6.42 3.86
N SER A 88 -20.78 6.15 4.10
CA SER A 88 -21.30 4.80 4.26
C SER A 88 -21.24 4.00 2.95
N GLU A 89 -21.55 4.64 1.82
CA GLU A 89 -21.44 4.03 0.50
C GLU A 89 -19.99 3.72 0.16
N LEU A 90 -19.06 4.64 0.45
CA LEU A 90 -17.63 4.44 0.23
C LEU A 90 -17.09 3.28 1.09
N ALA A 91 -17.55 3.15 2.33
CA ALA A 91 -17.19 2.03 3.20
C ALA A 91 -17.72 0.70 2.66
N ALA A 92 -18.97 0.67 2.21
CA ALA A 92 -19.59 -0.52 1.61
C ALA A 92 -18.95 -0.92 0.28
N GLU A 93 -18.43 0.04 -0.51
CA GLU A 93 -17.62 -0.25 -1.69
C GLU A 93 -16.28 -0.88 -1.30
N GLY A 94 -15.56 -0.29 -0.33
CA GLY A 94 -14.29 -0.84 0.14
C GLY A 94 -14.41 -2.25 0.71
N GLU A 95 -15.50 -2.56 1.43
CA GLU A 95 -15.78 -3.92 1.90
C GLU A 95 -16.01 -4.90 0.73
N ARG A 96 -16.69 -4.48 -0.33
CA ARG A 96 -16.90 -5.29 -1.53
C ARG A 96 -15.58 -5.54 -2.27
N GLU A 97 -14.74 -4.53 -2.44
CA GLU A 97 -13.43 -4.66 -3.09
C GLU A 97 -12.48 -5.58 -2.32
N MET A 98 -12.50 -5.53 -0.99
CA MET A 98 -11.68 -6.42 -0.15
C MET A 98 -12.17 -7.88 -0.14
N GLN A 99 -13.46 -8.10 -0.39
CA GLN A 99 -14.04 -9.45 -0.49
C GLN A 99 -13.97 -10.01 -1.91
N ALA A 100 -13.72 -9.17 -2.92
CA ALA A 100 -13.57 -9.59 -4.29
C ALA A 100 -12.27 -10.39 -4.50
N PRO A 101 -12.32 -11.55 -5.18
CA PRO A 101 -11.12 -12.30 -5.54
C PRO A 101 -10.23 -11.48 -6.51
N PRO A 102 -8.90 -11.65 -6.49
CA PRO A 102 -7.95 -10.83 -7.25
C PRO A 102 -7.91 -11.15 -8.76
N SER A 103 -9.05 -11.09 -9.47
CA SER A 103 -9.12 -11.34 -10.92
C SER A 103 -9.82 -10.27 -11.77
N ASP A 104 -10.38 -9.21 -11.21
CA ASP A 104 -11.28 -8.32 -11.99
C ASP A 104 -10.78 -6.87 -12.13
N LEU A 105 -9.50 -6.59 -11.86
CA LEU A 105 -8.90 -5.25 -12.10
C LEU A 105 -8.34 -5.02 -13.51
N GLU A 106 -8.56 -5.95 -14.44
CA GLU A 106 -8.25 -5.78 -15.87
C GLU A 106 -9.54 -5.89 -16.71
N ARG A 107 -10.28 -4.79 -16.85
CA ARG A 107 -11.10 -4.53 -18.04
C ARG A 107 -11.19 -3.04 -18.34
#